data_AF-A0A6G6Y370-F1
#
_entry.id   AF-A0A6G6Y370-F1
#
_cell.length_a   1.000
_cell.length_b   1.000
_cell.length_c   1.000
_cell.angle_alpha   90.00
_cell.angle_beta   90.00
_cell.angle_gamma   90.00
#
_symmetry.space_group_name_H-M   'P 1'
#
loop_
_entity.id
_entity.type
_entity.pdbx_description
1 polymer ?
#
loop_
_entity_poly.entity_id
_entity_poly.type
_entity_poly.pdbx_seq_one_letter_code
_entity_poly.pdbx_strand_id
1 'polypeptide(L)'
;MKRNIAILSALLATAGCEQLPSGSNRTVEYRLTEAGTVDHALCLLGFTAIPLREVSTGHHLVEAAINGNAAGFVVDTGANVSVIDDAHAERFGLVKSSGVLSSLGARSIAGAGNARQAMVDSFVIAPVTIRQDNIVSADLGPMLSALGQATNSDVAGIIGQDVLTEHRAVIDVSRSMLYLIEEDSDPAPVPAGQCSPEAEA
;
A
#
# COMPACT_ATOMS: atom_id res chain seq x y z
N MET A 1 28.42 49.96 -52.18
CA MET A 1 28.27 50.05 -50.71
C MET A 1 26.79 50.05 -50.34
N LYS A 2 26.29 48.92 -49.82
CA LYS A 2 25.15 48.78 -48.89
C LYS A 2 25.16 47.30 -48.45
N ARG A 3 25.47 47.06 -47.17
CA ARG A 3 25.57 45.74 -46.53
C ARG A 3 24.15 45.30 -46.16
N ASN A 4 23.68 44.17 -46.68
CA ASN A 4 22.48 43.50 -46.15
C ASN A 4 22.94 42.42 -45.19
N ILE A 5 22.66 42.64 -43.91
CA ILE A 5 22.91 41.72 -42.80
C ILE A 5 21.81 40.66 -42.84
N ALA A 6 22.18 39.40 -43.06
CA ALA A 6 21.30 38.27 -42.85
C ALA A 6 21.13 38.07 -41.34
N ILE A 7 19.93 38.30 -40.82
CA ILE A 7 19.58 38.00 -39.44
C ILE A 7 19.40 36.48 -39.35
N LEU A 8 20.37 35.82 -38.74
CA LEU A 8 20.31 34.41 -38.38
C LEU A 8 19.34 34.25 -37.21
N SER A 9 18.08 33.90 -37.49
CA SER A 9 17.13 33.51 -36.44
C SER A 9 17.58 32.17 -35.85
N ALA A 10 18.18 32.22 -34.66
CA ALA A 10 18.42 31.04 -33.85
C ALA A 10 17.06 30.45 -33.44
N LEU A 11 16.74 29.26 -33.96
CA LEU A 11 15.69 28.43 -33.37
C LEU A 11 16.17 28.03 -31.97
N LEU A 12 15.63 28.67 -30.94
CA LEU A 12 15.62 28.08 -29.61
C LEU A 12 14.71 26.86 -29.68
N ALA A 13 15.31 25.68 -29.79
CA ALA A 13 14.64 24.44 -29.45
C ALA A 13 14.37 24.50 -27.95
N THR A 14 13.15 24.89 -27.59
CA THR A 14 12.64 24.63 -26.24
C THR A 14 12.62 23.12 -26.09
N ALA A 15 13.60 22.59 -25.37
CA ALA A 15 13.48 21.30 -24.73
C ALA A 15 12.30 21.42 -23.75
N GLY A 16 11.10 21.23 -24.26
CA GLY A 16 9.96 20.95 -23.41
C GLY A 16 10.32 19.69 -22.66
N CYS A 17 10.36 19.75 -21.34
CA CYS A 17 10.13 18.56 -20.55
C CYS A 17 8.82 17.99 -21.06
N GLU A 18 8.89 16.89 -21.79
CA GLU A 18 7.70 16.12 -22.11
C GLU A 18 7.21 15.61 -20.76
N GLN A 19 6.19 16.27 -20.20
CA GLN A 19 5.48 15.75 -19.05
C GLN A 19 5.01 14.34 -19.44
N LEU A 20 5.59 13.33 -18.78
CA LEU A 20 5.07 11.98 -18.80
C LEU A 20 3.58 12.07 -18.46
N PRO A 21 2.69 11.43 -19.24
CA PRO A 21 1.27 11.49 -18.98
C PRO A 21 0.98 10.96 -17.57
N SER A 22 0.65 11.87 -16.67
CA SER A 22 0.01 11.59 -15.39
C SER A 22 -1.34 10.93 -15.71
N GLY A 23 -1.47 9.66 -15.33
CA GLY A 23 -2.68 8.88 -15.58
C GLY A 23 -2.61 8.01 -16.83
N SER A 24 -1.60 7.14 -16.94
CA SER A 24 -1.81 5.92 -17.72
C SER A 24 -2.55 4.92 -16.83
N ASN A 25 -3.76 4.56 -17.20
CA ASN A 25 -4.42 3.34 -16.72
C ASN A 25 -3.64 2.13 -17.27
N ARG A 26 -2.39 1.96 -16.81
CA ARG A 26 -1.55 0.83 -17.14
C ARG A 26 -2.10 -0.33 -16.34
N THR A 27 -2.76 -1.26 -17.01
CA THR A 27 -3.03 -2.57 -16.44
C THR A 27 -1.69 -3.12 -15.95
N VAL A 28 -1.57 -3.35 -14.65
CA VAL A 28 -0.36 -3.92 -14.06
C VAL A 28 -0.25 -5.34 -14.62
N GLU A 29 0.70 -5.55 -15.52
CA GLU A 29 0.96 -6.87 -16.09
C GLU A 29 1.78 -7.69 -15.09
N TYR A 30 1.11 -8.68 -14.49
CA TYR A 30 1.71 -9.59 -13.52
C TYR A 30 2.38 -10.76 -14.25
N ARG A 31 3.70 -10.90 -14.07
CA ARG A 31 4.53 -11.83 -14.85
C ARG A 31 5.04 -13.00 -14.00
N LEU A 32 4.11 -13.72 -13.39
CA LEU A 32 4.39 -14.84 -12.48
C LEU A 32 5.22 -15.98 -13.03
N THR A 33 5.17 -16.21 -14.34
CA THR A 33 5.79 -17.36 -15.01
C THR A 33 6.98 -16.96 -15.88
N GLU A 34 7.27 -15.66 -15.99
CA GLU A 34 8.34 -15.14 -16.84
C GLU A 34 9.65 -15.10 -16.05
N ALA A 35 10.52 -16.08 -16.31
CA ALA A 35 11.84 -16.16 -15.70
C ALA A 35 12.65 -14.86 -15.90
N GLY A 36 13.29 -14.41 -14.81
CA GLY A 36 14.07 -13.16 -14.81
C GLY A 36 13.29 -11.91 -14.45
N THR A 37 11.96 -11.99 -14.26
CA THR A 37 11.16 -10.89 -13.71
C THR A 37 11.19 -10.86 -12.18
N VAL A 38 10.92 -9.69 -11.61
CA VAL A 38 10.77 -9.52 -10.16
C VAL A 38 9.60 -10.36 -9.63
N ASP A 39 8.49 -10.41 -10.36
CA ASP A 39 7.30 -11.19 -10.01
C ASP A 39 7.62 -12.68 -9.86
N HIS A 40 8.25 -13.27 -10.88
CA HIS A 40 8.62 -14.67 -10.84
C HIS A 40 9.66 -14.96 -9.76
N ALA A 41 10.68 -14.09 -9.59
CA ALA A 41 11.71 -14.27 -8.59
C ALA A 41 11.14 -14.22 -7.16
N LEU A 42 10.27 -13.25 -6.87
CA LEU A 42 9.63 -13.12 -5.56
C LEU A 42 8.64 -14.27 -5.32
N CYS A 43 7.86 -14.67 -6.33
CA CYS A 43 6.99 -15.83 -6.20
C CYS A 43 7.78 -17.10 -5.87
N LEU A 44 8.90 -17.36 -6.56
CA LEU A 44 9.77 -18.50 -6.25
C LEU A 44 10.35 -18.47 -4.84
N LEU A 45 10.35 -17.31 -4.18
CA LEU A 45 10.78 -17.12 -2.79
C LEU A 45 9.60 -17.17 -1.79
N GLY A 46 8.39 -17.49 -2.25
CA GLY A 46 7.20 -17.62 -1.41
C GLY A 46 6.41 -16.33 -1.21
N PHE A 47 6.69 -15.28 -1.97
CA PHE A 47 5.91 -14.05 -1.90
C PHE A 47 4.65 -14.12 -2.77
N THR A 48 3.58 -13.52 -2.26
CA THR A 48 2.35 -13.24 -2.99
C THR A 48 2.38 -11.81 -3.49
N ALA A 49 2.14 -11.59 -4.79
CA ALA A 49 1.97 -10.24 -5.32
C ALA A 49 0.53 -9.75 -5.17
N ILE A 50 0.39 -8.50 -4.77
CA ILE A 50 -0.87 -7.84 -4.44
C ILE A 50 -0.89 -6.50 -5.18
N PRO A 51 -1.75 -6.35 -6.20
CA PRO A 51 -1.90 -5.08 -6.90
C PRO A 51 -2.34 -3.98 -5.94
N LEU A 52 -1.63 -2.86 -5.99
CA LEU A 52 -1.99 -1.63 -5.31
C LEU A 52 -2.73 -0.73 -6.29
N ARG A 53 -3.66 0.05 -5.76
CA ARG A 53 -4.33 1.11 -6.49
C ARG A 53 -3.71 2.44 -6.11
N GLU A 54 -2.91 3.01 -7.01
CA GLU A 54 -2.49 4.40 -6.89
C GLU A 54 -3.71 5.32 -7.08
N VAL A 55 -3.87 6.27 -6.18
CA VAL A 55 -4.94 7.26 -6.22
C VAL A 55 -4.42 8.65 -6.59
N SER A 56 -5.31 9.56 -6.98
CA SER A 56 -4.97 10.92 -7.46
C SER A 56 -4.09 11.75 -6.51
N THR A 57 -4.07 11.41 -5.23
CA THR A 57 -3.24 12.03 -4.20
C THR A 57 -1.82 11.42 -4.11
N GLY A 58 -1.48 10.46 -4.97
CA GLY A 58 -0.18 9.75 -5.00
C GLY A 58 -0.04 8.64 -3.95
N HIS A 59 -1.08 8.39 -3.15
CA HIS A 59 -1.07 7.30 -2.17
C HIS A 59 -1.34 5.95 -2.86
N HIS A 60 -0.83 4.88 -2.27
CA HIS A 60 -1.12 3.52 -2.70
C HIS A 60 -2.13 2.89 -1.75
N LEU A 61 -3.25 2.41 -2.30
CA LEU A 61 -4.27 1.71 -1.55
C LEU A 61 -4.18 0.20 -1.81
N VAL A 62 -4.31 -0.59 -0.75
CA VAL A 62 -4.50 -2.03 -0.82
C VAL A 62 -5.88 -2.39 -0.25
N GLU A 63 -6.55 -3.38 -0.82
CA GLU A 63 -7.77 -3.92 -0.23
C GLU A 63 -7.40 -4.90 0.89
N ALA A 64 -8.05 -4.73 2.04
CA ALA A 64 -7.92 -5.65 3.15
C ALA A 64 -9.28 -5.87 3.83
N ALA A 65 -9.45 -7.04 4.43
CA ALA A 65 -10.63 -7.42 5.18
C ALA A 65 -10.28 -7.63 6.65
N ILE A 66 -11.04 -6.98 7.54
CA ILE A 66 -10.96 -7.18 8.98
C ILE A 66 -12.27 -7.78 9.46
N ASN A 67 -12.19 -8.92 10.13
CA ASN A 67 -13.37 -9.70 10.56
C ASN A 67 -14.38 -9.90 9.41
N GLY A 68 -13.87 -10.15 8.19
CA GLY A 68 -14.67 -10.34 6.98
C GLY A 68 -15.20 -9.07 6.30
N ASN A 69 -14.91 -7.88 6.82
CA ASN A 69 -15.35 -6.61 6.25
C ASN A 69 -14.23 -5.93 5.45
N ALA A 70 -14.40 -5.83 4.13
CA ALA A 70 -13.39 -5.25 3.23
C ALA A 70 -13.43 -3.72 3.17
N ALA A 71 -12.25 -3.09 3.12
CA ALA A 71 -12.07 -1.67 2.84
C ALA A 71 -10.66 -1.41 2.26
N GLY A 72 -10.43 -0.19 1.76
CA GLY A 72 -9.10 0.25 1.36
C GLY A 72 -8.24 0.66 2.55
N PHE A 73 -6.96 0.37 2.48
CA PHE A 73 -5.95 0.82 3.44
C PHE A 73 -4.80 1.48 2.72
N VAL A 74 -4.27 2.57 3.29
CA VAL A 74 -3.05 3.21 2.78
C VAL A 74 -1.85 2.37 3.17
N VAL A 75 -0.98 2.04 2.22
CA VAL A 75 0.34 1.46 2.52
C VAL A 75 1.28 2.61 2.89
N ASP A 76 1.73 2.66 4.16
CA ASP A 76 2.52 3.78 4.68
C ASP A 76 3.76 3.29 5.46
N THR A 77 4.92 3.29 4.80
CA THR A 77 6.21 2.97 5.42
C THR A 77 6.63 3.97 6.51
N GLY A 78 5.98 5.14 6.59
CA GLY A 78 6.22 6.16 7.60
C GLY A 78 5.44 5.96 8.89
N ALA A 79 4.46 5.04 8.91
CA ALA A 79 3.69 4.70 10.10
C ALA A 79 4.37 3.57 10.87
N ASN A 80 4.65 3.77 12.17
CA ASN A 80 5.27 2.73 13.00
C ASN A 80 4.34 1.54 13.29
N VAL A 81 3.03 1.77 13.30
CA VAL A 81 2.00 0.77 13.60
C VAL A 81 0.85 0.91 12.62
N SER A 82 0.16 -0.18 12.34
CA SER A 82 -1.05 -0.20 11.53
C SER A 82 -2.21 0.35 12.36
N VAL A 83 -3.03 1.19 11.72
CA VAL A 83 -4.09 1.95 12.39
C VAL A 83 -5.40 1.78 11.65
N ILE A 84 -6.45 1.43 12.38
CA ILE A 84 -7.83 1.45 11.90
C ILE A 84 -8.47 2.76 12.35
N ASP A 85 -9.20 3.41 11.46
CA ASP A 85 -9.99 4.59 11.82
C ASP A 85 -11.15 4.22 12.75
N ASP A 86 -11.35 5.03 13.79
CA ASP A 86 -12.43 4.81 14.77
C ASP A 86 -13.83 4.81 14.11
N ALA A 87 -14.02 5.43 12.93
CA ALA A 87 -15.29 5.38 12.19
C ALA A 87 -15.61 3.99 11.61
N HIS A 88 -14.60 3.14 11.40
CA HIS A 88 -14.75 1.78 10.87
C HIS A 88 -14.80 0.71 11.96
N ALA A 89 -14.47 1.08 13.20
CA ALA A 89 -14.34 0.13 14.31
C ALA A 89 -15.61 -0.70 14.58
N GLU A 90 -16.80 -0.08 14.52
CA GLU A 90 -18.07 -0.79 14.71
C GLU A 90 -18.35 -1.76 13.57
N ARG A 91 -18.17 -1.32 12.33
CA ARG A 91 -18.35 -2.16 11.13
C ARG A 91 -17.44 -3.38 11.16
N PHE A 92 -16.19 -3.20 11.59
CA PHE A 92 -15.21 -4.27 11.71
C PHE A 92 -15.39 -5.11 12.98
N GLY A 93 -16.36 -4.80 13.85
CA GLY A 93 -16.60 -5.57 15.07
C GLY A 93 -15.43 -5.55 16.05
N LEU A 94 -14.65 -4.45 16.09
CA LEU A 94 -13.47 -4.36 16.94
C LEU A 94 -13.86 -4.36 18.41
N VAL A 95 -13.31 -5.30 19.17
CA VAL A 95 -13.44 -5.29 20.63
C VAL A 95 -12.42 -4.31 21.19
N LYS A 96 -12.91 -3.25 21.83
CA LYS A 96 -12.06 -2.28 22.52
C LYS A 96 -11.45 -2.93 23.76
N SER A 97 -10.15 -3.15 23.75
CA SER A 97 -9.43 -3.54 24.97
C SER A 97 -9.43 -2.37 25.95
N SER A 98 -9.66 -2.63 27.24
CA SER A 98 -9.64 -1.61 28.30
C SER A 98 -8.23 -1.08 28.60
N GLY A 99 -7.20 -1.66 27.99
CA GLY A 99 -5.82 -1.21 28.09
C GLY A 99 -5.58 0.05 27.26
N VAL A 100 -5.44 1.20 27.92
CA VAL A 100 -4.75 2.35 27.32
C VAL A 100 -3.31 1.90 27.03
N LEU A 101 -2.90 1.93 25.76
CA LEU A 101 -1.51 1.66 25.36
C LEU A 101 -0.61 2.82 25.82
N SER A 102 -0.36 2.92 27.12
CA SER A 102 0.60 3.85 27.70
C SER A 102 2.06 3.46 27.42
N SER A 103 2.32 2.25 26.88
CA SER A 103 3.68 1.71 26.66
C SER A 103 4.16 1.70 25.20
N LEU A 104 3.27 1.74 24.19
CA LEU A 104 3.68 1.69 22.77
C LEU A 104 4.06 3.05 22.16
N GLY A 105 4.42 4.04 22.98
CA GLY A 105 4.79 5.34 22.43
C GLY A 105 3.63 6.02 21.69
N ALA A 106 2.40 5.89 22.21
CA ALA A 106 1.20 6.66 21.79
C ALA A 106 1.37 8.20 21.84
N ARG A 107 2.58 8.68 22.17
CA ARG A 107 3.07 10.02 21.93
C ARG A 107 3.66 10.11 20.52
N SER A 108 2.88 9.89 19.47
CA SER A 108 3.06 10.38 18.08
C SER A 108 2.40 9.46 17.05
N ILE A 109 1.09 9.21 17.16
CA ILE A 109 0.30 9.19 15.93
C ILE A 109 -0.01 10.66 15.70
N ALA A 110 0.65 11.27 14.71
CA ALA A 110 0.63 12.72 14.51
C ALA A 110 -0.82 13.24 14.36
N GLY A 111 -1.38 13.79 15.44
CA GLY A 111 -2.70 14.42 15.46
C GLY A 111 -3.87 13.54 15.89
N ALA A 112 -3.71 12.22 16.07
CA ALA A 112 -4.80 11.36 16.51
C ALA A 112 -4.88 11.35 18.05
N GLY A 113 -5.89 12.01 18.60
CA GLY A 113 -6.19 11.95 20.02
C GLY A 113 -6.60 10.53 20.41
N ASN A 114 -5.95 9.96 21.44
CA ASN A 114 -6.32 8.69 22.09
C ASN A 114 -6.33 7.45 21.18
N ALA A 115 -5.14 7.00 20.76
CA ALA A 115 -4.94 5.68 20.18
C ALA A 115 -5.24 4.56 21.21
N ARG A 116 -5.92 3.48 20.78
CA ARG A 116 -6.30 2.32 21.62
C ARG A 116 -5.91 1.01 20.95
N GLN A 117 -5.58 -0.01 21.74
CA GLN A 117 -5.39 -1.35 21.17
C GLN A 117 -6.73 -1.92 20.71
N ALA A 118 -6.75 -2.47 19.50
CA ALA A 118 -7.87 -3.19 18.94
C ALA A 118 -7.53 -4.67 18.79
N MET A 119 -8.45 -5.54 19.20
CA MET A 119 -8.37 -6.96 18.90
C MET A 119 -9.17 -7.26 17.64
N VAL A 120 -8.58 -8.04 16.73
CA VAL A 120 -9.22 -8.55 15.52
C VAL A 120 -9.22 -10.07 15.55
N ASP A 121 -10.28 -10.68 15.06
CA ASP A 121 -10.40 -12.14 14.92
C ASP A 121 -9.76 -12.62 13.60
N SER A 122 -9.87 -11.80 12.55
CA SER A 122 -9.19 -12.03 11.28
C SER A 122 -8.76 -10.74 10.62
N PHE A 123 -7.59 -10.79 9.98
CA PHE A 123 -7.06 -9.72 9.15
C PHE A 123 -6.43 -10.35 7.91
N VAL A 124 -6.89 -9.94 6.73
CA VAL A 124 -6.42 -10.47 5.45
C VAL A 124 -6.16 -9.31 4.51
N ILE A 125 -4.99 -9.28 3.86
CA ILE A 125 -4.69 -8.35 2.76
C ILE A 125 -4.70 -9.16 1.47
N ALA A 126 -5.68 -8.92 0.61
CA ALA A 126 -5.94 -9.73 -0.58
C ALA A 126 -6.03 -11.25 -0.22
N PRO A 127 -5.16 -12.19 -0.67
CA PRO A 127 -5.24 -13.57 -0.19
C PRO A 127 -4.32 -13.86 1.01
N VAL A 128 -3.55 -12.87 1.51
CA VAL A 128 -2.53 -13.09 2.55
C VAL A 128 -3.12 -12.88 3.94
N THR A 129 -3.10 -13.92 4.77
CA THR A 129 -3.46 -13.82 6.19
C THR A 129 -2.43 -12.97 6.92
N ILE A 130 -2.89 -11.90 7.56
CA ILE A 130 -2.04 -11.03 8.36
C ILE A 130 -2.09 -11.49 9.81
N ARG A 131 -0.93 -11.86 10.35
CA ARG A 131 -0.77 -12.14 11.76
C ARG A 131 -0.40 -10.83 12.42
N GLN A 132 -1.25 -10.32 13.31
CA GLN A 132 -0.91 -9.10 14.05
C GLN A 132 -1.64 -9.04 15.38
N ASP A 133 -0.88 -8.93 16.46
CA ASP A 133 -1.41 -8.83 17.82
C ASP A 133 -1.61 -7.36 18.26
N ASN A 134 -1.03 -6.42 17.51
CA ASN A 134 -0.89 -5.01 17.92
C ASN A 134 -1.54 -4.03 16.94
N ILE A 135 -2.77 -4.30 16.51
CA ILE A 135 -3.52 -3.30 15.75
C ILE A 135 -4.04 -2.21 16.68
N VAL A 136 -3.98 -0.97 16.21
CA VAL A 136 -4.45 0.20 16.96
C VAL A 136 -5.67 0.80 16.27
N SER A 137 -6.65 1.27 17.04
CA SER A 137 -7.69 2.17 16.54
C SER A 137 -7.45 3.59 17.03
N ALA A 138 -7.65 4.56 16.16
CA ALA A 138 -7.53 5.97 16.49
C ALA A 138 -8.42 6.83 15.58
N ASP A 139 -8.72 8.06 16.00
CA ASP A 139 -9.38 9.04 15.14
C ASP A 139 -8.37 9.61 14.12
N LEU A 140 -8.40 9.08 12.89
CA LEU A 140 -7.67 9.60 11.74
C LEU A 140 -8.53 10.55 10.89
N GLY A 141 -9.72 10.88 11.39
CA GLY A 141 -10.87 11.39 10.65
C GLY A 141 -10.53 12.47 9.62
N PRO A 142 -9.85 13.57 9.96
CA PRO A 142 -9.56 14.63 9.00
C PRO A 142 -8.71 14.17 7.81
N MET A 143 -7.72 13.30 8.05
CA MET A 143 -6.79 12.85 7.02
C MET A 143 -7.47 11.83 6.08
N LEU A 144 -8.04 10.77 6.65
CA LEU A 144 -8.65 9.70 5.86
C LEU A 144 -9.96 10.15 5.19
N SER A 145 -10.75 11.04 5.81
CA SER A 145 -11.93 11.60 5.17
C SER A 145 -11.56 12.46 3.96
N ALA A 146 -10.50 13.26 4.05
CA ALA A 146 -10.04 14.07 2.92
C ALA A 146 -9.51 13.18 1.78
N LEU A 147 -8.75 12.14 2.12
CA LEU A 147 -8.26 11.15 1.16
C LEU A 147 -9.42 10.38 0.49
N GLY A 148 -10.34 9.83 1.28
CA GLY A 148 -11.49 9.08 0.79
C GLY A 148 -12.38 9.92 -0.13
N GLN A 149 -12.62 11.19 0.21
CA GLN A 149 -13.36 12.13 -0.65
C GLN A 149 -12.61 12.45 -1.95
N ALA A 150 -11.31 12.76 -1.87
CA ALA A 150 -10.49 13.09 -3.03
C ALA A 150 -10.35 11.94 -4.02
N THR A 151 -10.54 10.70 -3.55
CA THR A 151 -10.28 9.47 -4.31
C THR A 151 -11.52 8.61 -4.51
N ASN A 152 -12.68 9.08 -4.05
CA ASN A 152 -13.95 8.36 -4.05
C ASN A 152 -13.81 6.90 -3.57
N SER A 153 -13.07 6.72 -2.47
CA SER A 153 -12.71 5.40 -1.93
C SER A 153 -13.08 5.30 -0.46
N ASP A 154 -13.61 4.14 -0.06
CA ASP A 154 -13.76 3.78 1.35
C ASP A 154 -12.38 3.41 1.89
N VAL A 155 -11.76 4.31 2.66
CA VAL A 155 -10.44 4.11 3.26
C VAL A 155 -10.60 4.00 4.77
N ALA A 156 -10.25 2.84 5.31
CA ALA A 156 -10.51 2.47 6.70
C ALA A 156 -9.28 2.57 7.60
N GLY A 157 -8.09 2.82 7.04
CA GLY A 157 -6.89 2.81 7.85
C GLY A 157 -5.59 2.87 7.07
N ILE A 158 -4.53 2.54 7.80
CA ILE A 158 -3.14 2.55 7.37
C ILE A 158 -2.51 1.19 7.69
N ILE A 159 -1.82 0.60 6.72
CA ILE A 159 -0.88 -0.51 6.92
C ILE A 159 0.51 0.08 7.18
N GLY A 160 0.99 -0.10 8.40
CA GLY A 160 2.27 0.43 8.89
C GLY A 160 3.38 -0.63 8.97
N GLN A 161 4.49 -0.23 9.58
CA GLN A 161 5.72 -1.01 9.64
C GLN A 161 5.62 -2.32 10.42
N ASP A 162 4.68 -2.43 11.35
CA ASP A 162 4.38 -3.68 12.06
C ASP A 162 4.01 -4.81 11.09
N VAL A 163 3.01 -4.57 10.23
CA VAL A 163 2.59 -5.52 9.18
C VAL A 163 3.64 -5.62 8.08
N LEU A 164 4.19 -4.49 7.62
CA LEU A 164 5.14 -4.49 6.50
C LEU A 164 6.43 -5.24 6.86
N THR A 165 6.91 -5.15 8.10
CA THR A 165 8.12 -5.86 8.53
C THR A 165 7.84 -7.33 8.76
N GLU A 166 6.75 -7.67 9.46
CA GLU A 166 6.35 -9.06 9.77
C GLU A 166 6.14 -9.88 8.49
N HIS A 167 5.57 -9.27 7.45
CA HIS A 167 5.32 -9.92 6.17
C HIS A 167 6.38 -9.59 5.10
N ARG A 168 7.55 -9.09 5.53
CA ARG A 168 8.75 -8.85 4.69
C ARG A 168 8.47 -8.06 3.42
N ALA A 169 7.61 -7.06 3.52
CA ALA A 169 7.03 -6.37 2.38
C ALA A 169 8.07 -5.87 1.38
N VAL A 170 7.86 -6.19 0.10
CA VAL A 170 8.54 -5.54 -1.03
C VAL A 170 7.53 -4.66 -1.74
N ILE A 171 7.91 -3.42 -2.04
CA ILE A 171 7.01 -2.45 -2.70
C ILE A 171 7.65 -2.05 -4.03
N ASP A 172 7.03 -2.44 -5.13
CA ASP A 172 7.34 -1.88 -6.45
C ASP A 172 6.41 -0.69 -6.70
N VAL A 173 6.90 0.49 -6.35
CA VAL A 173 6.16 1.76 -6.48
C VAL A 173 5.80 2.03 -7.95
N SER A 174 6.68 1.70 -8.89
CA SER A 174 6.49 2.02 -10.30
C SER A 174 5.39 1.19 -10.97
N ARG A 175 5.19 -0.04 -10.50
CA ARG A 175 4.17 -0.96 -10.97
C ARG A 175 2.96 -1.04 -10.04
N SER A 176 2.94 -0.24 -8.97
CA SER A 176 1.94 -0.30 -7.91
C SER A 176 1.71 -1.73 -7.44
N MET A 177 2.77 -2.41 -6.99
CA MET A 177 2.70 -3.79 -6.51
C MET A 177 3.27 -3.90 -5.10
N LEU A 178 2.54 -4.58 -4.23
CA LEU A 178 2.99 -5.01 -2.92
C LEU A 178 3.26 -6.51 -2.97
N TYR A 179 4.34 -6.98 -2.37
CA TYR A 179 4.61 -8.40 -2.21
C TYR A 179 4.73 -8.71 -0.72
N LEU A 180 4.00 -9.72 -0.26
CA LEU A 180 3.99 -10.17 1.14
C LEU A 180 4.28 -11.67 1.21
N ILE A 181 4.92 -12.11 2.29
CA ILE A 181 4.99 -13.53 2.66
C ILE A 181 3.97 -13.80 3.78
N GLU A 182 3.27 -14.93 3.76
CA GLU A 182 2.23 -15.22 4.77
C GLU A 182 2.83 -15.55 6.15
N GLU A 183 3.93 -16.31 6.19
CA GLU A 183 4.64 -16.63 7.42
C GLU A 183 5.91 -15.80 7.55
N ASP A 184 6.17 -15.19 8.71
CA ASP A 184 7.46 -14.55 9.00
C ASP A 184 8.57 -15.61 9.13
N SER A 185 9.02 -16.04 7.96
CA SER A 185 10.11 -16.97 7.76
C SER A 185 11.06 -16.39 6.73
N ASP A 186 12.31 -16.82 6.76
CA ASP A 186 13.24 -16.41 5.72
C ASP A 186 12.73 -16.93 4.37
N PRO A 187 12.66 -16.08 3.33
CA PRO A 187 12.15 -16.48 2.03
C PRO A 187 12.87 -17.72 1.51
N ALA A 188 12.08 -18.74 1.15
CA ALA A 188 12.57 -20.06 0.79
C ALA A 188 12.01 -20.49 -0.58
N PRO A 189 12.76 -21.29 -1.36
CA PRO A 189 12.29 -21.77 -2.64
C PRO A 189 10.97 -22.54 -2.53
N VAL A 190 9.94 -22.09 -3.25
CA VAL A 190 8.69 -22.84 -3.44
C VAL A 190 8.70 -23.60 -4.78
N PRO A 191 7.93 -24.69 -4.91
CA PRO A 191 7.78 -25.37 -6.20
C PRO A 191 7.25 -24.41 -7.27
N ALA A 192 7.93 -24.33 -8.42
CA ALA A 192 7.56 -23.42 -9.51
C ALA A 192 6.11 -23.57 -10.00
N GLY A 193 5.49 -24.74 -9.81
CA GLY A 193 4.06 -24.95 -10.12
C GLY A 193 3.09 -24.14 -9.27
N GLN A 194 3.53 -23.61 -8.13
CA GLN A 194 2.75 -22.68 -7.29
C GLN A 194 2.77 -21.24 -7.84
N CYS A 195 3.73 -20.91 -8.72
CA CYS A 195 3.82 -19.62 -9.39
C CYS A 195 3.04 -19.61 -10.71
N SER A 196 1.76 -19.95 -10.65
CA SER A 196 0.86 -19.90 -11.81
C SER A 196 -0.37 -19.05 -11.51
N PRO A 197 -0.94 -18.36 -12.52
CA PRO A 197 -2.18 -17.59 -12.35
C PRO A 197 -3.38 -18.44 -11.90
N GLU A 198 -3.29 -19.77 -12.04
CA GLU A 198 -4.33 -20.74 -11.71
C GLU A 198 -4.25 -21.23 -10.25
N ALA A 199 -3.16 -20.91 -9.53
CA ALA A 199 -2.97 -21.28 -8.13
C ALA A 199 -3.78 -20.41 -7.14
N GLU A 200 -4.43 -19.35 -7.63
CA GLU A 200 -5.24 -18.41 -6.85
C GLU A 200 -6.77 -18.66 -6.96
N ALA A 201 -7.19 -19.77 -7.60
CA ALA A 201 -8.61 -20.11 -7.86
C ALA A 201 -9.18 -21.20 -6.94
#